data_AF-A0A5Q0EHS8-F1
#
_entry.id   AF-A0A5Q0EHS8-F1
#
_cell.length_a   1.000
_cell.length_b   1.000
_cell.length_c   1.000
_cell.angle_alpha   90.00
_cell.angle_beta   90.00
_cell.angle_gamma   90.00
#
_symmetry.space_group_name_H-M   'P 1'
#
loop_
_entity.id
_entity.type
_entity.pdbx_description
1 polymer ?
#
loop_
_entity_poly.entity_id
_entity_poly.type
_entity_poly.pdbx_seq_one_letter_code
_entity_poly.pdbx_strand_id
1 'polypeptide(L)'
;MNGDPHLGLSQCPDPARFKFAFVRHPLNWYQSYWQFKMTYGWDERNPFDLGCRSDNFLQFIENMLAGYPGFYSKGLIAFVGKGSSEIDFIGRYENLVEDLISALRMAGEGFDESIIRQMPPFNVSNKSRFPAEYRAELRQRVTETEQETMERFGY
;
A
#
# COMPACT_ATOMS: atom_id res chain seq x y z
N MET A 1 20.62 12.34 8.44
CA MET A 1 19.42 11.74 9.05
C MET A 1 19.20 10.40 8.36
N ASN A 2 19.69 9.31 8.97
CA ASN A 2 19.57 7.93 8.47
C ASN A 2 18.36 7.23 9.11
N GLY A 3 17.20 7.90 9.14
CA GLY A 3 15.98 7.30 9.64
C GLY A 3 15.32 6.51 8.52
N ASP A 4 14.97 5.26 8.78
CA ASP A 4 13.96 4.58 7.98
C ASP A 4 12.68 5.44 8.00
N PRO A 5 12.22 5.99 6.86
CA PRO A 5 11.03 6.84 6.84
C PRO A 5 9.74 6.06 7.11
N HIS A 6 9.80 4.72 7.18
CA HIS A 6 8.65 3.84 7.39
C HIS A 6 8.61 3.33 8.83
N LEU A 7 8.48 4.24 9.79
CA LEU A 7 8.27 3.87 11.21
C LEU A 7 6.93 3.13 11.36
N GLY A 8 7.01 1.89 11.88
CA GLY A 8 5.82 1.11 12.21
C GLY A 8 5.13 1.61 13.49
N LEU A 9 3.97 1.03 13.83
CA LEU A 9 3.19 1.42 15.01
C LEU A 9 3.96 1.30 16.33
N SER A 10 4.83 0.30 16.46
CA SER A 10 5.67 0.09 17.64
C SER A 10 6.67 1.23 17.88
N GLN A 11 6.91 2.05 16.86
CA GLN A 11 7.81 3.20 16.88
C GLN A 11 7.05 4.54 16.82
N CYS A 12 5.71 4.52 16.92
CA CYS A 12 4.91 5.74 16.94
C CYS A 12 5.22 6.55 18.21
N PRO A 13 5.69 7.81 18.09
CA PRO A 13 6.14 8.60 19.23
C PRO A 13 5.00 9.03 20.16
N ASP A 14 3.76 9.09 19.65
CA ASP A 14 2.58 9.48 20.41
C ASP A 14 1.46 8.45 20.17
N PRO A 15 1.50 7.31 20.87
CA PRO A 15 0.53 6.23 20.67
C PRO A 15 -0.90 6.62 21.06
N ALA A 16 -1.08 7.69 21.84
CA ALA A 16 -2.37 8.16 22.31
C ALA A 16 -3.12 9.03 21.28
N ARG A 17 -2.42 9.59 20.29
CA ARG A 17 -3.07 10.34 19.21
C ARG A 17 -3.91 9.43 18.31
N PHE A 18 -4.94 10.02 17.71
CA PHE A 18 -5.72 9.37 16.66
C PHE A 18 -4.79 8.98 15.49
N LYS A 19 -4.81 7.71 15.12
CA LYS A 19 -3.98 7.13 14.06
C LYS A 19 -4.89 6.63 12.95
N PHE A 20 -4.54 6.98 11.73
CA PHE A 20 -5.21 6.44 10.55
C PHE A 20 -4.22 6.08 9.46
N ALA A 21 -4.62 5.14 8.60
CA ALA A 21 -3.87 4.72 7.44
C ALA A 21 -4.81 4.41 6.28
N PHE A 22 -4.25 4.27 5.08
CA PHE A 22 -4.96 3.82 3.90
C PHE A 22 -4.34 2.54 3.37
N VAL A 23 -5.19 1.53 3.18
CA VAL A 23 -4.82 0.31 2.47
C VAL A 23 -5.29 0.40 1.03
N ARG A 24 -4.68 -0.38 0.15
CA ARG A 24 -5.02 -0.49 -1.27
C ARG A 24 -5.26 -1.95 -1.63
N HIS A 25 -6.09 -2.21 -2.64
CA HIS A 25 -6.26 -3.55 -3.18
C HIS A 25 -4.88 -4.13 -3.56
N PRO A 26 -4.52 -5.35 -3.10
CA PRO A 26 -3.17 -5.93 -3.29
C PRO A 26 -2.68 -5.94 -4.74
N LEU A 27 -3.51 -6.41 -5.69
CA LEU A 27 -3.18 -6.36 -7.12
C LEU A 27 -2.82 -4.96 -7.62
N ASN A 28 -3.63 -3.96 -7.25
CA ASN A 28 -3.40 -2.56 -7.64
C ASN A 28 -2.13 -2.00 -6.98
N TRP A 29 -1.82 -2.44 -5.76
CA TRP A 29 -0.60 -2.05 -5.05
C TRP A 29 0.64 -2.57 -5.78
N TYR A 30 0.70 -3.85 -6.13
CA TYR A 30 1.84 -4.43 -6.84
C TYR A 30 2.06 -3.83 -8.22
N GLN A 31 0.98 -3.58 -8.98
CA GLN A 31 1.07 -2.86 -10.26
C GLN A 31 1.70 -1.47 -10.06
N SER A 32 1.19 -0.71 -9.08
CA SER A 32 1.67 0.63 -8.78
C SER A 32 3.12 0.63 -8.29
N TYR A 33 3.49 -0.35 -7.47
CA TYR A 33 4.84 -0.52 -6.94
C TYR A 33 5.83 -0.79 -8.06
N TRP A 34 5.54 -1.77 -8.91
CA TRP A 34 6.39 -2.09 -10.05
C TRP A 34 6.54 -0.90 -11.00
N GLN A 35 5.44 -0.20 -11.32
CA GLN A 35 5.49 1.02 -12.16
C GLN A 35 6.33 2.14 -11.54
N PHE A 36 6.27 2.31 -10.22
CA PHE A 36 7.12 3.24 -9.49
C PHE A 36 8.60 2.85 -9.64
N LYS A 37 8.94 1.56 -9.48
CA LYS A 37 10.31 1.06 -9.64
C LYS A 37 10.83 1.18 -11.07
N MET A 38 9.98 0.98 -12.08
CA MET A 38 10.34 1.22 -13.47
C MET A 38 10.58 2.71 -13.77
N THR A 39 9.95 3.61 -13.02
CA THR A 39 10.08 5.07 -13.20
C THR A 39 11.31 5.62 -12.46
N TYR A 40 11.55 5.17 -11.23
CA TYR A 40 12.52 5.78 -10.31
C TYR A 40 13.69 4.86 -9.93
N GLY A 41 13.68 3.60 -10.37
CA GLY A 41 14.70 2.60 -10.08
C GLY A 41 14.39 1.71 -8.88
N TRP A 42 15.10 0.59 -8.81
CA TRP A 42 15.08 -0.38 -7.72
C TRP A 42 16.01 0.08 -6.57
N ASP A 43 15.63 -0.11 -5.30
CA ASP A 43 16.50 0.19 -4.16
C ASP A 43 17.30 -1.07 -3.77
N GLU A 44 18.62 -1.03 -4.00
CA GLU A 44 19.52 -2.15 -3.72
C GLU A 44 19.64 -2.50 -2.22
N ARG A 45 19.19 -1.61 -1.33
CA ARG A 45 19.18 -1.83 0.12
C ARG A 45 17.88 -2.50 0.58
N ASN A 46 16.86 -2.53 -0.26
CA ASN A 46 15.57 -3.14 0.06
C ASN A 46 15.58 -4.62 -0.37
N PRO A 47 15.47 -5.59 0.56
CA PRO A 47 15.51 -7.00 0.21
C PRO A 47 14.38 -7.44 -0.73
N PHE A 48 13.19 -6.85 -0.58
CA PHE A 48 12.05 -7.15 -1.47
C PHE A 48 12.35 -6.68 -2.90
N ASP A 49 12.92 -5.49 -3.08
CA ASP A 49 13.37 -5.05 -4.41
C ASP A 49 14.44 -5.97 -4.97
N LEU A 50 15.46 -6.30 -4.19
CA LEU A 50 16.56 -7.14 -4.64
C LEU A 50 16.08 -8.54 -5.07
N GLY A 51 15.15 -9.13 -4.31
CA GLY A 51 14.60 -10.46 -4.58
C GLY A 51 13.55 -10.49 -5.69
N CYS A 52 12.77 -9.41 -5.86
CA CYS A 52 11.66 -9.39 -6.81
C CYS A 52 11.99 -8.69 -8.13
N ARG A 53 13.02 -7.83 -8.19
CA ARG A 53 13.29 -6.94 -9.34
C ARG A 53 13.24 -7.65 -10.68
N SER A 54 12.55 -7.01 -11.62
CA SER A 54 12.49 -7.41 -13.02
C SER A 54 11.83 -6.30 -13.82
N ASP A 55 12.37 -6.00 -15.00
CA ASP A 55 11.76 -5.05 -15.94
C ASP A 55 10.58 -5.67 -16.71
N ASN A 56 10.25 -6.93 -16.43
CA ASN A 56 9.02 -7.59 -16.85
C ASN A 56 8.09 -7.76 -15.65
N PHE A 57 6.90 -7.17 -15.72
CA PHE A 57 5.91 -7.19 -14.63
C PHE A 57 5.52 -8.62 -14.19
N LEU A 58 5.29 -9.53 -15.14
CA LEU A 58 4.89 -10.91 -14.79
C LEU A 58 6.01 -11.63 -14.06
N GLN A 59 7.26 -11.45 -14.48
CA GLN A 59 8.40 -12.03 -13.79
C GLN A 59 8.60 -11.41 -12.40
N PHE A 60 8.35 -10.11 -12.23
CA PHE A 60 8.34 -9.47 -10.91
C PHE A 60 7.30 -10.14 -9.99
N ILE A 61 6.10 -10.41 -10.48
CA ILE A 61 5.05 -11.08 -9.72
C ILE A 61 5.43 -12.53 -9.39
N GLU A 62 6.00 -13.29 -10.34
CA GLU A 62 6.46 -14.66 -10.07
C GLU A 62 7.56 -14.69 -9.00
N ASN A 63 8.52 -13.76 -9.08
CA ASN A 63 9.56 -13.63 -8.06
C ASN A 63 8.96 -13.31 -6.68
N MET A 64 7.98 -12.40 -6.63
CA MET A 64 7.26 -12.07 -5.40
C MET A 64 6.52 -13.29 -4.84
N LEU A 65 5.79 -14.03 -5.67
CA LEU A 65 5.06 -15.23 -5.24
C LEU A 65 6.02 -16.33 -4.72
N ALA A 66 7.20 -16.45 -5.33
CA ALA A 66 8.18 -17.46 -4.94
C ALA A 66 8.95 -17.09 -3.66
N GLY A 67 9.38 -15.83 -3.51
CA GLY A 67 10.22 -15.39 -2.41
C GLY A 67 9.48 -14.75 -1.24
N TYR A 68 8.34 -14.10 -1.50
CA TYR A 68 7.64 -13.24 -0.57
C TYR A 68 6.10 -13.40 -0.65
N PRO A 69 5.53 -14.62 -0.57
CA PRO A 69 4.09 -14.81 -0.65
C PRO A 69 3.37 -14.08 0.49
N GLY A 70 2.34 -13.29 0.15
CA GLY A 70 1.56 -12.50 1.12
C GLY A 70 2.33 -11.30 1.68
N PHE A 71 3.37 -10.83 0.99
CA PHE A 71 4.24 -9.74 1.45
C PHE A 71 3.46 -8.52 1.90
N TYR A 72 2.48 -8.10 1.10
CA TYR A 72 1.73 -6.89 1.36
C TYR A 72 0.84 -7.04 2.61
N SER A 73 0.07 -8.12 2.70
CA SER A 73 -0.78 -8.41 3.87
C SER A 73 0.04 -8.51 5.16
N LYS A 74 1.17 -9.20 5.13
CA LYS A 74 2.06 -9.34 6.28
C LYS A 74 2.67 -8.00 6.70
N GLY A 75 3.11 -7.20 5.73
CA GLY A 75 3.70 -5.88 5.96
C GLY A 75 2.72 -4.89 6.59
N LEU A 76 1.45 -4.91 6.16
CA LEU A 76 0.43 -4.00 6.66
C LEU A 76 0.25 -4.09 8.19
N ILE A 77 0.38 -5.27 8.79
CA ILE A 77 0.17 -5.46 10.24
C ILE A 77 1.07 -4.54 11.07
N ALA A 78 2.31 -4.29 10.62
CA ALA A 78 3.24 -3.39 11.30
C ALA A 78 2.77 -1.92 11.31
N PHE A 79 1.88 -1.52 10.39
CA PHE A 79 1.41 -0.15 10.21
C PHE A 79 -0.03 0.07 10.67
N VAL A 80 -0.89 -0.95 10.60
CA VAL A 80 -2.30 -0.83 10.97
C VAL A 80 -2.70 -1.64 12.21
N GLY A 81 -1.80 -2.52 12.69
CA GLY A 81 -2.08 -3.39 13.83
C GLY A 81 -3.14 -4.44 13.52
N LYS A 82 -3.58 -5.17 14.56
CA LYS A 82 -4.68 -6.15 14.48
C LYS A 82 -5.32 -6.34 15.86
N GLY A 83 -6.63 -6.56 15.90
CA GLY A 83 -7.36 -6.80 17.16
C GLY A 83 -7.22 -5.61 18.10
N SER A 84 -6.79 -5.85 19.35
CA SER A 84 -6.62 -4.78 20.35
C SER A 84 -5.49 -3.79 20.06
N SER A 85 -4.65 -4.04 19.05
CA SER A 85 -3.57 -3.15 18.62
C SER A 85 -3.88 -2.38 17.33
N GLU A 86 -5.10 -2.53 16.80
CA GLU A 86 -5.53 -1.87 15.58
C GLU A 86 -5.63 -0.35 15.75
N ILE A 87 -5.31 0.40 14.69
CA ILE A 87 -5.43 1.85 14.68
C ILE A 87 -6.89 2.32 14.62
N ASP A 88 -7.09 3.61 14.88
CA ASP A 88 -8.42 4.19 15.06
C ASP A 88 -9.26 4.24 13.78
N PHE A 89 -8.61 4.35 12.61
CA PHE A 89 -9.29 4.31 11.30
C PHE A 89 -8.41 3.72 10.20
N ILE A 90 -8.98 2.84 9.38
CA ILE A 90 -8.32 2.28 8.20
C ILE A 90 -9.20 2.53 6.98
N GLY A 91 -8.79 3.47 6.13
CA GLY A 91 -9.46 3.78 4.87
C GLY A 91 -8.93 2.95 3.70
N ARG A 92 -9.58 3.07 2.54
CA ARG A 92 -9.18 2.46 1.27
C ARG A 92 -8.71 3.51 0.29
N TYR A 93 -7.61 3.24 -0.38
CA TYR A 93 -7.05 4.10 -1.42
C TYR A 93 -8.02 4.30 -2.59
N GLU A 94 -8.86 3.31 -2.87
CA GLU A 94 -9.95 3.39 -3.84
C GLU A 94 -10.99 4.48 -3.50
N ASN A 95 -11.09 4.86 -2.22
CA ASN A 95 -11.97 5.90 -1.68
C ASN A 95 -11.17 7.02 -0.99
N LEU A 96 -9.90 7.22 -1.37
CA LEU A 96 -8.91 8.02 -0.62
C LEU A 96 -9.43 9.39 -0.14
N VAL A 97 -10.11 10.13 -1.01
CA VAL A 97 -10.61 11.48 -0.68
C VAL A 97 -11.65 11.44 0.43
N GLU A 98 -12.66 10.58 0.31
CA GLU A 98 -13.74 10.47 1.30
C GLU A 98 -13.24 9.89 2.63
N ASP A 99 -12.34 8.92 2.55
CA ASP A 99 -11.79 8.26 3.73
C ASP A 99 -10.82 9.20 4.48
N LEU A 100 -10.08 10.06 3.77
CA LEU A 100 -9.26 11.11 4.38
C LEU A 100 -10.13 12.14 5.10
N ILE A 101 -11.20 12.62 4.46
CA ILE A 101 -12.16 13.55 5.07
C ILE A 101 -12.76 12.94 6.34
N SER A 102 -13.13 11.65 6.28
CA SER A 102 -13.69 10.93 7.42
C SER A 102 -12.68 10.81 8.56
N ALA A 103 -11.43 10.41 8.27
CA ALA A 103 -10.37 10.30 9.26
C ALA A 103 -10.06 11.64 9.95
N LEU A 104 -9.97 12.73 9.20
CA LEU A 104 -9.70 14.07 9.75
C LEU A 104 -10.84 14.56 10.65
N ARG A 105 -12.11 14.31 10.27
CA ARG A 105 -13.26 14.62 11.13
C ARG A 105 -13.24 13.81 12.42
N MET A 106 -12.92 12.51 12.34
CA MET A 106 -12.80 11.63 13.52
C MET A 106 -11.66 12.06 14.45
N ALA A 107 -10.58 12.59 13.88
CA ALA A 107 -9.46 13.18 14.63
C ALA A 107 -9.81 14.54 15.29
N GLY A 108 -10.95 15.15 14.95
CA GLY A 108 -11.33 16.48 15.43
C GLY A 108 -10.56 17.63 14.76
N GLU A 109 -9.95 17.38 13.60
CA GLU A 109 -9.17 18.38 12.87
C GLU A 109 -10.06 19.38 12.13
N GLY A 110 -9.63 20.64 12.07
CA GLY A 110 -10.26 21.68 11.27
C GLY A 110 -9.63 21.76 9.88
N PHE A 111 -10.44 21.57 8.83
CA PHE A 111 -9.96 21.60 7.44
C PHE A 111 -11.09 22.00 6.46
N ASP A 112 -10.71 22.37 5.24
CA ASP A 112 -11.64 22.66 4.15
C ASP A 112 -11.75 21.46 3.20
N GLU A 113 -12.92 20.81 3.23
CA GLU A 113 -13.22 19.67 2.35
C GLU A 113 -13.13 20.01 0.88
N SER A 114 -13.48 21.24 0.49
CA SER A 114 -13.46 21.66 -0.90
C SER A 114 -12.03 21.65 -1.47
N ILE A 115 -11.04 22.01 -0.64
CA ILE A 115 -9.61 21.96 -1.02
C ILE A 115 -9.18 20.51 -1.23
N ILE A 116 -9.53 19.60 -0.30
CA ILE A 116 -9.16 18.18 -0.41
C ILE A 116 -9.78 17.56 -1.66
N ARG A 117 -11.06 17.83 -1.93
CA ARG A 117 -11.79 17.28 -3.08
C ARG A 117 -11.26 17.78 -4.43
N GLN A 118 -10.70 18.99 -4.46
CA GLN A 118 -10.16 19.61 -5.67
C GLN A 118 -8.68 19.28 -5.90
N MET A 119 -8.01 18.65 -4.94
CA MET A 119 -6.59 18.34 -5.06
C MET A 119 -6.38 17.29 -6.18
N PRO A 120 -5.58 17.60 -7.21
CA PRO A 120 -5.34 16.66 -8.29
C PRO A 120 -4.52 15.46 -7.77
N PRO A 121 -4.68 14.26 -8.37
CA PRO A 121 -3.85 13.12 -8.05
C PRO A 121 -2.35 13.44 -8.21
N PHE A 122 -1.56 13.08 -7.21
CA PHE A 122 -0.10 13.21 -7.24
C PHE A 122 0.56 11.84 -7.44
N ASN A 123 1.77 11.80 -8.03
CA ASN A 123 2.52 10.56 -8.30
C ASN A 123 1.75 9.51 -9.13
N VAL A 124 1.00 9.94 -10.14
CA VAL A 124 0.26 9.04 -11.04
C VAL A 124 1.22 8.23 -11.91
N SER A 125 1.16 6.90 -11.82
CA SER A 125 1.96 5.99 -12.64
C SER A 125 1.70 6.20 -14.14
N ASN A 126 2.78 6.18 -14.94
CA ASN A 126 2.68 6.20 -16.40
C ASN A 126 2.33 4.79 -16.94
N LYS A 127 1.04 4.47 -16.94
CA LYS A 127 0.52 3.14 -17.32
C LYS A 127 0.76 2.76 -18.78
N SER A 128 0.86 3.75 -19.68
CA SER A 128 1.13 3.48 -21.10
C SER A 128 2.61 3.14 -21.33
N ARG A 129 3.52 3.79 -20.59
CA ARG A 129 4.95 3.47 -20.64
C ARG A 129 5.26 2.13 -19.98
N PHE A 130 4.57 1.80 -18.89
CA PHE A 130 4.81 0.60 -18.09
C PHE A 130 3.50 -0.18 -17.87
N PRO A 131 3.04 -0.94 -18.87
CA PRO A 131 1.82 -1.75 -18.75
C PRO A 131 2.07 -2.89 -17.74
N ALA A 132 1.25 -2.93 -16.70
CA ALA A 132 1.34 -3.89 -15.61
C ALA A 132 0.10 -4.77 -15.60
N GLU A 133 -0.01 -5.69 -16.57
CA GLU A 133 -1.19 -6.54 -16.72
C GLU A 133 -0.94 -7.94 -16.19
N TYR A 134 -1.88 -8.45 -15.40
CA TYR A 134 -1.82 -9.82 -14.90
C TYR A 134 -2.33 -10.83 -15.94
N ARG A 135 -1.70 -12.00 -15.98
CA ARG A 135 -2.38 -13.21 -16.45
C ARG A 135 -3.40 -13.68 -15.42
N ALA A 136 -4.48 -14.32 -15.88
CA ALA A 136 -5.56 -14.80 -15.01
C ALA A 136 -5.04 -15.69 -13.85
N GLU A 137 -4.13 -16.61 -14.15
CA GLU A 137 -3.50 -17.49 -13.16
C GLU A 137 -2.73 -16.71 -12.08
N LEU A 138 -1.88 -15.76 -12.49
CA LEU A 138 -1.10 -14.96 -11.55
C LEU A 138 -1.98 -14.02 -10.73
N ARG A 139 -3.04 -13.48 -11.34
CA ARG A 139 -4.05 -12.69 -10.62
C ARG A 139 -4.65 -13.52 -9.48
N GLN A 140 -5.07 -14.75 -9.77
CA GLN A 140 -5.64 -15.65 -8.78
C GLN A 140 -4.64 -15.98 -7.67
N ARG A 141 -3.42 -16.40 -8.03
CA ARG A 141 -2.38 -16.74 -7.05
C ARG A 141 -2.04 -15.56 -6.13
N VAL A 142 -1.93 -14.34 -6.67
CA VAL A 142 -1.70 -13.15 -5.83
C VAL A 142 -2.86 -12.92 -4.89
N THR A 143 -4.10 -12.96 -5.37
CA THR A 143 -5.30 -12.82 -4.52
C THR A 143 -5.32 -13.86 -3.39
N GLU A 144 -5.00 -15.12 -3.67
CA GLU A 144 -4.92 -16.20 -2.68
C GLU A 144 -3.84 -15.94 -1.64
N THR A 145 -2.63 -15.54 -2.05
CA THR A 145 -1.55 -15.26 -1.10
C THR A 145 -1.80 -14.01 -0.25
N GLU A 146 -2.64 -13.09 -0.73
CA GLU A 146 -2.98 -11.82 -0.08
C GLU A 146 -4.39 -11.84 0.55
N GLN A 147 -4.96 -13.04 0.73
CA GLN A 147 -6.34 -13.24 1.16
C GLN A 147 -6.67 -12.52 2.47
N GLU A 148 -5.72 -12.41 3.41
CA GLU A 148 -5.92 -11.68 4.66
C GLU A 148 -6.33 -10.22 4.43
N THR A 149 -5.65 -9.51 3.52
CA THR A 149 -6.03 -8.13 3.18
C THR A 149 -7.36 -8.10 2.44
N MET A 150 -7.58 -9.05 1.52
CA MET A 150 -8.82 -9.13 0.74
C MET A 150 -10.04 -9.24 1.65
N GLU A 151 -10.01 -10.19 2.58
CA GLU A 151 -11.10 -10.44 3.52
C GLU A 151 -11.25 -9.29 4.54
N ARG A 152 -10.13 -8.85 5.13
CA ARG A 152 -10.16 -7.86 6.22
C ARG A 152 -10.72 -6.51 5.77
N PHE A 153 -10.43 -6.09 4.55
CA PHE A 153 -10.79 -4.76 4.05
C PHE A 153 -11.87 -4.77 2.97
N GLY A 154 -12.48 -5.94 2.72
CA GLY A 154 -13.62 -6.09 1.81
C GLY A 154 -13.27 -5.76 0.36
N TYR A 155 -12.19 -6.35 -0.14
CA TYR A 155 -11.80 -6.31 -1.55
C TYR A 155 -12.27 -7.54 -2.33
#